data_AF-A0A6J2V8F4-F1
#
_entry.id   AF-A0A6J2V8F4-F1
#
_cell.length_a   1.000
_cell.length_b   1.000
_cell.length_c   1.000
_cell.angle_alpha   90.00
_cell.angle_beta   90.00
_cell.angle_gamma   90.00
#
_symmetry.space_group_name_H-M   'P 1'
#
loop_
_entity.id
_entity.type
_entity.pdbx_description
1 polymer ?
#
loop_
_entity_poly.entity_id
_entity_poly.type
_entity_poly.pdbx_seq_one_letter_code
_entity_poly.pdbx_strand_id
1 'polypeptide(L)'
;MWIPVIIIILGTFTHTLAKDNGKSYEKEKICEGLQAVGSAKFREVVIAVYSQKFPNGTFEEVTCVAEEMAKLAEKCCLDDANPDCYDKGATAISDKSCRKDSPFPKHPGITQCCVQQGRERKLCLAMLRYAADELPSLLEPSNEEICKQYQQDPVDYSARYVYELARRHRSIPAGFILNATQNQVKMAETCCSLAHLNPCFFKERYELRKSSNSLRFLSNVCNNRVNLRSHKTGLAVYYGGLLKSSFEEAMTTASSFHTALTKCCLQPHADCLLQEFSGFQKILCNESTMTSMSVEFESCCKKTPLESLMCVDNMKRQPPQTADTPPTLSSQLCQETQPHAIERYLFQIGVKHASVSRPMMTTILDSIKHTVIGCCNSTDTQACMRQQEAKVEKTAALLSQTDNMCSQYFRLDFPEFKKKMHGEIQGEGKEERVEAVVKLASTCCFQHSPAVLCQKLMKAFIESKDDTIV
;
A
#
# COMPACT_ATOMS: atom_id res chain seq x y z
N MET A 1 24.37 14.29 19.02
CA MET A 1 25.58 13.44 18.87
C MET A 1 25.26 11.99 19.26
N TRP A 2 24.20 11.40 18.68
CA TRP A 2 23.67 10.05 18.97
C TRP A 2 23.18 9.40 17.67
N ILE A 3 23.99 9.55 16.61
CA ILE A 3 23.63 9.25 15.21
C ILE A 3 24.54 8.18 14.53
N PRO A 4 25.67 7.68 15.08
CA PRO A 4 26.44 6.65 14.36
C PRO A 4 26.75 5.36 15.16
N VAL A 5 25.74 4.62 15.65
CA VAL A 5 25.95 3.25 16.20
C VAL A 5 25.10 2.17 15.52
N ILE A 6 24.21 2.53 14.59
CA ILE A 6 23.36 1.58 13.84
C ILE A 6 24.03 1.08 12.54
N ILE A 7 25.31 1.42 12.30
CA ILE A 7 25.96 1.29 10.98
C ILE A 7 26.70 -0.05 10.73
N ILE A 8 26.92 -0.95 11.70
CA ILE A 8 27.98 -1.99 11.49
C ILE A 8 27.53 -3.48 11.44
N ILE A 9 26.29 -3.90 11.67
CA ILE A 9 26.04 -5.36 11.87
C ILE A 9 25.52 -6.16 10.66
N LEU A 10 25.11 -5.59 9.52
CA LEU A 10 24.49 -6.40 8.45
C LEU A 10 25.10 -6.23 7.06
N GLY A 11 26.42 -6.35 6.99
CA GLY A 11 27.19 -6.41 5.75
C GLY A 11 28.07 -7.66 5.65
N THR A 12 27.48 -8.85 5.69
CA THR A 12 27.96 -10.16 5.16
C THR A 12 26.89 -11.17 5.62
N PHE A 13 26.27 -12.01 4.80
CA PHE A 13 26.85 -13.10 4.01
C PHE A 13 25.83 -13.54 2.94
N THR A 14 26.31 -13.70 1.71
CA THR A 14 25.65 -14.52 0.69
C THR A 14 26.04 -16.00 0.87
N HIS A 15 25.06 -16.88 0.69
CA HIS A 15 25.15 -18.32 0.40
C HIS A 15 26.16 -19.17 1.20
N THR A 16 25.68 -19.89 2.21
CA THR A 16 25.57 -21.37 2.24
C THR A 16 25.20 -21.85 3.66
N LEU A 17 24.50 -22.98 3.73
CA LEU A 17 24.21 -23.87 4.87
C LEU A 17 22.72 -23.98 5.22
N ALA A 18 22.23 -25.17 4.88
CA ALA A 18 20.85 -25.59 4.85
C ALA A 18 20.47 -26.40 6.11
N LYS A 19 19.19 -26.30 6.43
CA LYS A 19 18.32 -27.23 7.18
C LYS A 19 18.10 -27.07 8.69
N ASP A 20 19.04 -26.55 9.49
CA ASP A 20 18.80 -26.29 10.94
C ASP A 20 18.71 -24.79 11.34
N ASN A 21 19.19 -23.87 10.49
CA ASN A 21 19.27 -22.44 10.84
C ASN A 21 17.92 -21.72 11.03
N GLY A 22 16.79 -22.28 10.59
CA GLY A 22 15.50 -21.58 10.66
C GLY A 22 15.01 -21.33 12.10
N LYS A 23 15.26 -22.28 13.01
CA LYS A 23 14.76 -22.22 14.40
C LYS A 23 15.59 -21.28 15.27
N SER A 24 16.91 -21.39 15.19
CA SER A 24 17.85 -20.51 15.91
C SER A 24 17.69 -19.06 15.46
N TYR A 25 17.55 -18.84 14.14
CA TYR A 25 17.44 -17.52 13.55
C TYR A 25 16.17 -16.74 13.93
N GLU A 26 15.02 -17.42 14.05
CA GLU A 26 13.79 -16.76 14.53
C GLU A 26 13.90 -16.34 15.99
N LYS A 27 14.44 -17.22 16.85
CA LYS A 27 14.70 -16.91 18.27
C LYS A 27 15.68 -15.74 18.40
N GLU A 28 16.84 -15.81 17.73
CA GLU A 28 17.88 -14.78 17.77
C GLU A 28 17.33 -13.41 17.41
N LYS A 29 16.60 -13.28 16.30
CA LYS A 29 15.99 -12.01 15.91
C LYS A 29 15.02 -11.43 16.93
N ILE A 30 14.21 -12.30 17.55
CA ILE A 30 13.24 -11.86 18.56
C ILE A 30 13.97 -11.40 19.82
N CYS A 31 15.03 -12.11 20.21
CA CYS A 31 15.84 -11.75 21.37
C CYS A 31 16.66 -10.48 21.14
N GLU A 32 17.29 -10.32 19.97
CA GLU A 32 17.94 -9.08 19.55
C GLU A 32 16.95 -7.91 19.57
N GLY A 33 15.75 -8.12 19.01
CA GLY A 33 14.69 -7.12 19.02
C GLY A 33 14.26 -6.73 20.43
N LEU A 34 14.01 -7.71 21.31
CA LEU A 34 13.64 -7.48 22.69
C LEU A 34 14.73 -6.74 23.47
N GLN A 35 16.01 -7.14 23.32
CA GLN A 35 17.13 -6.48 23.96
C GLN A 35 17.30 -5.03 23.47
N ALA A 36 17.09 -4.78 22.17
CA ALA A 36 17.26 -3.46 21.59
C ALA A 36 16.19 -2.45 22.05
N VAL A 37 14.94 -2.87 22.27
CA VAL A 37 13.83 -1.95 22.54
C VAL A 37 13.20 -2.09 23.94
N GLY A 38 13.51 -3.17 24.65
CA GLY A 38 12.88 -3.52 25.93
C GLY A 38 11.45 -4.06 25.79
N SER A 39 10.93 -4.68 26.85
CA SER A 39 9.64 -5.39 26.82
C SER A 39 8.44 -4.49 26.48
N ALA A 40 8.35 -3.30 27.07
CA ALA A 40 7.23 -2.39 26.84
C ALA A 40 7.14 -1.99 25.35
N LYS A 41 8.26 -1.61 24.74
CA LYS A 41 8.28 -1.25 23.32
C LYS A 41 8.10 -2.47 22.41
N PHE A 42 8.63 -3.63 22.81
CA PHE A 42 8.42 -4.89 22.09
C PHE A 42 6.93 -5.22 21.99
N ARG A 43 6.15 -5.04 23.07
CA ARG A 43 4.69 -5.18 23.04
C ARG A 43 4.05 -4.26 22.01
N GLU A 44 4.44 -2.98 21.94
CA GLU A 44 3.93 -2.07 20.90
C GLU A 44 4.28 -2.53 19.48
N VAL A 45 5.49 -3.08 19.26
CA VAL A 45 5.84 -3.67 17.95
C VAL A 45 4.88 -4.80 17.60
N VAL A 46 4.59 -5.69 18.56
CA VAL A 46 3.66 -6.80 18.33
C VAL A 46 2.24 -6.29 18.09
N ILE A 47 1.78 -5.29 18.85
CA ILE A 47 0.47 -4.63 18.63
C ILE A 47 0.41 -4.06 17.20
N ALA A 48 1.44 -3.35 16.75
CA ALA A 48 1.48 -2.80 15.39
C ALA A 48 1.34 -3.91 14.34
N VAL A 49 2.18 -4.95 14.40
CA VAL A 49 2.19 -6.04 13.42
C VAL A 49 0.86 -6.82 13.43
N TYR A 50 0.30 -7.12 14.59
CA TYR A 50 -0.95 -7.87 14.69
C TYR A 50 -2.17 -7.03 14.30
N SER A 51 -2.18 -5.73 14.58
CA SER A 51 -3.23 -4.82 14.11
C SER A 51 -3.21 -4.68 12.59
N GLN A 52 -2.03 -4.63 11.96
CA GLN A 52 -1.90 -4.64 10.49
C GLN A 52 -2.42 -5.94 9.88
N LYS A 53 -2.16 -7.07 10.55
CA LYS A 53 -2.52 -8.41 10.08
C LYS A 53 -4.00 -8.74 10.28
N PHE A 54 -4.56 -8.33 11.41
CA PHE A 54 -5.94 -8.58 11.84
C PHE A 54 -6.66 -7.25 12.07
N PRO A 55 -6.94 -6.45 11.02
CA PRO A 55 -7.54 -5.14 11.18
C PRO A 55 -8.93 -5.15 11.81
N ASN A 56 -9.65 -6.28 11.79
CA ASN A 56 -10.96 -6.42 12.43
C ASN A 56 -10.86 -6.99 13.86
N GLY A 57 -9.69 -7.39 14.30
CA GLY A 57 -9.48 -7.79 15.70
C GLY A 57 -9.69 -6.61 16.62
N THR A 58 -10.25 -6.87 17.79
CA THR A 58 -10.42 -5.89 18.86
C THR A 58 -9.06 -5.51 19.47
N PHE A 59 -9.03 -4.39 20.20
CA PHE A 59 -7.82 -3.97 20.90
C PHE A 59 -7.40 -5.04 21.90
N GLU A 60 -8.35 -5.58 22.66
CA GLU A 60 -8.17 -6.58 23.70
C GLU A 60 -7.62 -7.91 23.14
N GLU A 61 -8.11 -8.35 21.98
CA GLU A 61 -7.59 -9.55 21.33
C GLU A 61 -6.13 -9.35 20.87
N VAL A 62 -5.82 -8.20 20.27
CA VAL A 62 -4.46 -7.89 19.78
C VAL A 62 -3.48 -7.75 20.94
N THR A 63 -3.86 -7.06 22.02
CA THR A 63 -3.01 -6.90 23.20
C THR A 63 -2.80 -8.23 23.93
N CYS A 64 -3.79 -9.11 23.96
CA CYS A 64 -3.63 -10.45 24.52
C CYS A 64 -2.52 -11.24 23.80
N VAL A 65 -2.47 -11.17 22.47
CA VAL A 65 -1.36 -11.79 21.71
C VAL A 65 -0.02 -11.12 22.03
N ALA A 66 0.01 -9.79 22.07
CA ALA A 66 1.22 -9.03 22.35
C ALA A 66 1.81 -9.36 23.73
N GLU A 67 0.97 -9.53 24.74
CA GLU A 67 1.39 -9.96 26.07
C GLU A 67 1.98 -11.36 26.09
N GLU A 68 1.34 -12.33 25.42
CA GLU A 68 1.87 -13.70 25.37
C GLU A 68 3.19 -13.79 24.62
N MET A 69 3.34 -13.05 23.52
CA MET A 69 4.59 -12.98 22.77
C MET A 69 5.70 -12.30 23.57
N ALA A 70 5.39 -11.23 24.29
CA ALA A 70 6.36 -10.56 25.15
C ALA A 70 6.81 -11.47 26.30
N LYS A 71 5.86 -12.13 27.00
CA LYS A 71 6.17 -13.10 28.08
C LYS A 71 7.03 -14.26 27.57
N LEU A 72 6.74 -14.74 26.35
CA LEU A 72 7.54 -15.78 25.72
C LEU A 72 8.97 -15.31 25.44
N ALA A 73 9.11 -14.11 24.85
CA ALA A 73 10.42 -13.54 24.54
C ALA A 73 11.23 -13.29 25.82
N GLU A 74 10.64 -12.66 26.84
CA GLU A 74 11.28 -12.42 28.15
C GLU A 74 11.79 -13.71 28.79
N LYS A 75 11.00 -14.79 28.72
CA LYS A 75 11.36 -16.09 29.28
C LYS A 75 12.46 -16.80 28.47
N CYS A 76 12.40 -16.75 27.15
CA CYS A 76 13.23 -17.59 26.29
C CYS A 76 14.49 -16.90 25.76
N CYS A 77 14.64 -15.59 25.95
CA CYS A 77 15.80 -14.81 25.53
C CYS A 77 16.84 -14.61 26.64
N LEU A 78 16.69 -15.28 27.77
CA LEU A 78 17.72 -15.38 28.80
C LEU A 78 18.83 -16.33 28.34
N ASP A 79 20.07 -16.04 28.74
CA ASP A 79 21.26 -16.81 28.32
C ASP A 79 21.20 -18.28 28.78
N ASP A 80 20.52 -18.56 29.89
CA ASP A 80 20.32 -19.90 30.47
C ASP A 80 19.04 -20.61 29.98
N ALA A 81 18.27 -19.98 29.08
CA ALA A 81 17.03 -20.56 28.59
C ALA A 81 17.30 -21.79 27.70
N ASN A 82 16.46 -22.83 27.86
CA ASN A 82 16.53 -24.04 27.04
C ASN A 82 16.51 -23.71 25.52
N PRO A 83 17.34 -24.37 24.68
CA PRO A 83 17.37 -24.13 23.24
C PRO A 83 15.98 -24.18 22.57
N ASP A 84 15.12 -25.11 22.98
CA ASP A 84 13.77 -25.29 22.41
C ASP A 84 12.70 -24.40 23.05
N CYS A 85 13.05 -23.53 24.01
CA CYS A 85 12.09 -22.73 24.78
C CYS A 85 11.17 -21.92 23.86
N TYR A 86 11.76 -21.18 22.93
CA TYR A 86 11.01 -20.32 22.02
C TYR A 86 10.11 -21.15 21.08
N ASP A 87 10.64 -22.24 20.53
CA ASP A 87 9.90 -23.10 19.60
C ASP A 87 8.69 -23.76 20.23
N LYS A 88 8.83 -24.27 21.46
CA LYS A 88 7.74 -24.87 22.23
C LYS A 88 6.69 -23.83 22.59
N GLY A 89 7.11 -22.66 23.05
CA GLY A 89 6.19 -21.56 23.36
C GLY A 89 5.44 -21.02 22.14
N ALA A 90 6.14 -20.81 21.01
CA ALA A 90 5.53 -20.36 19.76
C ALA A 90 4.53 -21.39 19.22
N THR A 91 4.80 -22.69 19.43
CA THR A 91 3.84 -23.76 19.10
C THR A 91 2.62 -23.67 20.00
N ALA A 92 2.79 -23.47 21.31
CA ALA A 92 1.67 -23.31 22.25
C ALA A 92 0.78 -22.09 21.90
N ILE A 93 1.38 -20.95 21.53
CA ILE A 93 0.63 -19.76 21.06
C ILE A 93 -0.13 -20.07 19.76
N SER A 94 0.50 -20.78 18.83
CA SER A 94 -0.14 -21.21 17.57
C SER A 94 -1.31 -22.15 17.83
N ASP A 95 -1.16 -23.10 18.74
CA ASP A 95 -2.20 -24.05 19.14
C ASP A 95 -3.35 -23.32 19.85
N LYS A 96 -3.04 -22.35 20.71
CA LYS A 96 -4.03 -21.48 21.35
C LYS A 96 -4.82 -20.67 20.32
N SER A 97 -4.19 -20.19 19.25
CA SER A 97 -4.86 -19.47 18.15
C SER A 97 -5.94 -20.32 17.46
N CYS A 98 -5.74 -21.64 17.43
CA CYS A 98 -6.65 -22.60 16.80
C CYS A 98 -7.85 -23.01 17.66
N ARG A 99 -7.87 -22.66 18.95
CA ARG A 99 -8.99 -23.01 19.83
C ARG A 99 -10.21 -22.15 19.55
N LYS A 100 -11.41 -22.72 19.74
CA LYS A 100 -12.68 -22.02 19.53
C LYS A 100 -12.85 -20.85 20.50
N ASP A 101 -12.43 -21.04 21.75
CA ASP A 101 -12.44 -20.08 22.86
C ASP A 101 -11.18 -19.19 22.93
N SER A 102 -10.34 -19.20 21.88
CA SER A 102 -9.12 -18.40 21.86
C SER A 102 -9.43 -16.90 22.02
N PRO A 103 -8.73 -16.18 22.92
CA PRO A 103 -8.85 -14.73 23.09
C PRO A 103 -8.09 -13.94 22.00
N PHE A 104 -7.59 -14.61 20.96
CA PHE A 104 -6.79 -13.98 19.91
C PHE A 104 -7.64 -13.56 18.72
N PRO A 105 -7.17 -12.58 17.91
CA PRO A 105 -7.90 -12.11 16.74
C PRO A 105 -8.17 -13.25 15.78
N LYS A 106 -9.41 -13.31 15.28
CA LYS A 106 -9.83 -14.32 14.31
C LYS A 106 -9.57 -13.86 12.87
N HIS A 107 -9.49 -14.83 11.95
CA HIS A 107 -9.46 -14.62 10.51
C HIS A 107 -10.18 -15.77 9.82
N PRO A 108 -10.95 -15.55 8.73
CA PRO A 108 -11.73 -16.60 8.06
C PRO A 108 -10.90 -17.83 7.65
N GLY A 109 -9.65 -17.63 7.26
CA GLY A 109 -8.69 -18.68 6.92
C GLY A 109 -8.01 -19.41 8.08
N ILE A 110 -8.23 -19.03 9.36
CA ILE A 110 -7.58 -19.71 10.50
C ILE A 110 -7.95 -21.18 10.55
N THR A 111 -9.21 -21.52 10.32
CA THR A 111 -9.70 -22.91 10.36
C THR A 111 -8.93 -23.81 9.40
N GLN A 112 -8.64 -23.33 8.19
CA GLN A 112 -7.84 -24.05 7.19
C GLN A 112 -6.39 -24.26 7.66
N CYS A 113 -5.78 -23.24 8.27
CA CYS A 113 -4.42 -23.36 8.81
C CYS A 113 -4.34 -24.29 10.02
N CYS A 114 -5.40 -24.37 10.83
CA CYS A 114 -5.43 -25.18 12.05
C CYS A 114 -5.55 -26.68 11.79
N VAL A 115 -5.91 -27.10 10.57
CA VAL A 115 -5.82 -28.50 10.11
C VAL A 115 -4.36 -28.96 10.03
N GLN A 116 -3.45 -28.06 9.67
CA GLN A 116 -2.01 -28.34 9.58
C GLN A 116 -1.39 -28.51 10.97
N GLN A 117 -0.19 -29.08 11.07
CA GLN A 117 0.54 -29.27 12.33
C GLN A 117 1.94 -28.65 12.30
N GLY A 118 2.53 -28.43 13.49
CA GLY A 118 3.91 -27.99 13.65
C GLY A 118 4.26 -26.76 12.81
N ARG A 119 5.31 -26.87 11.99
CA ARG A 119 5.84 -25.78 11.16
C ARG A 119 4.87 -25.33 10.07
N GLU A 120 4.13 -26.25 9.46
CA GLU A 120 3.17 -25.93 8.40
C GLU A 120 2.03 -25.05 8.93
N ARG A 121 1.53 -25.36 10.13
CA ARG A 121 0.58 -24.51 10.84
C ARG A 121 1.14 -23.11 11.07
N LYS A 122 2.36 -23.01 11.61
CA LYS A 122 3.03 -21.71 11.86
C LYS A 122 3.14 -20.88 10.57
N LEU A 123 3.60 -21.48 9.48
CA LEU A 123 3.74 -20.80 8.19
C LEU A 123 2.39 -20.38 7.61
N CYS A 124 1.38 -21.26 7.65
CA CYS A 124 0.03 -20.92 7.19
C CYS A 124 -0.55 -19.75 7.97
N LEU A 125 -0.51 -19.82 9.31
CA LEU A 125 -0.97 -18.74 10.19
C LEU A 125 -0.20 -17.44 9.93
N ALA A 126 1.11 -17.51 9.68
CA ALA A 126 1.94 -16.34 9.35
C ALA A 126 1.50 -15.65 8.05
N MET A 127 1.03 -16.40 7.06
CA MET A 127 0.59 -15.88 5.75
C MET A 127 -0.83 -15.32 5.75
N LEU A 128 -1.64 -15.55 6.79
CA LEU A 128 -3.00 -15.01 6.86
C LEU A 128 -3.00 -13.48 6.83
N ARG A 129 -3.82 -12.91 5.94
CA ARG A 129 -4.04 -11.48 5.80
C ARG A 129 -5.48 -11.25 5.37
N TYR A 130 -6.15 -10.29 5.99
CA TYR A 130 -7.47 -9.84 5.53
C TYR A 130 -7.35 -9.21 4.14
N ALA A 131 -8.15 -9.73 3.19
CA ALA A 131 -8.56 -8.96 2.02
C ALA A 131 -9.34 -7.74 2.54
N ALA A 132 -9.09 -6.57 1.96
CA ALA A 132 -9.41 -5.29 2.60
C ALA A 132 -10.87 -5.12 3.01
N ASP A 133 -11.11 -5.07 4.32
CA ASP A 133 -12.25 -4.37 4.88
C ASP A 133 -11.85 -2.90 5.08
N GLU A 134 -12.68 -2.00 4.58
CA GLU A 134 -12.57 -0.59 4.88
C GLU A 134 -12.97 -0.38 6.32
N LEU A 135 -11.97 -0.09 7.15
CA LEU A 135 -12.23 0.43 8.47
C LEU A 135 -12.83 1.83 8.33
N PRO A 136 -13.83 2.19 9.16
CA PRO A 136 -14.31 3.56 9.24
C PRO A 136 -13.14 4.53 9.44
N SER A 137 -13.27 5.71 8.83
CA SER A 137 -12.35 6.83 9.07
C SER A 137 -12.19 7.03 10.58
N LEU A 138 -10.95 7.15 11.03
CA LEU A 138 -10.68 7.45 12.43
C LEU A 138 -11.18 8.87 12.71
N LEU A 139 -12.13 9.01 13.62
CA LEU A 139 -12.46 10.33 14.16
C LEU A 139 -11.27 10.77 15.00
N GLU A 140 -10.65 11.89 14.61
CA GLU A 140 -9.57 12.47 15.40
C GLU A 140 -10.15 12.98 16.73
N PRO A 141 -9.64 12.51 17.88
CA PRO A 141 -10.10 13.00 19.18
C PRO A 141 -9.79 14.49 19.34
N SER A 142 -10.59 15.17 20.16
CA SER A 142 -10.32 16.57 20.53
C SER A 142 -9.00 16.66 21.30
N ASN A 143 -8.39 17.85 21.35
CA ASN A 143 -7.15 18.05 22.09
C ASN A 143 -7.35 17.76 23.60
N GLU A 144 -8.53 18.06 24.14
CA GLU A 144 -8.92 17.75 25.51
C GLU A 144 -9.08 16.25 25.74
N GLU A 145 -9.67 15.52 24.79
CA GLU A 145 -9.79 14.06 24.83
C GLU A 145 -8.43 13.38 24.79
N ILE A 146 -7.52 13.85 23.92
CA ILE A 146 -6.13 13.39 23.85
C ILE A 146 -5.48 13.54 25.23
N CYS A 147 -5.59 14.72 25.84
CA CYS A 147 -4.96 14.98 27.13
C CYS A 147 -5.56 14.17 28.26
N LYS A 148 -6.88 14.00 28.27
CA LYS A 148 -7.56 13.15 29.25
C LYS A 148 -7.06 11.70 29.17
N GLN A 149 -6.99 11.13 27.97
CA GLN A 149 -6.53 9.75 27.76
C GLN A 149 -5.04 9.60 28.12
N TYR A 150 -4.20 10.52 27.66
CA TYR A 150 -2.77 10.48 27.94
C TYR A 150 -2.46 10.63 29.44
N GLN A 151 -3.10 11.56 30.15
CA GLN A 151 -2.89 11.77 31.59
C GLN A 151 -3.43 10.61 32.44
N GLN A 152 -4.47 9.92 31.97
CA GLN A 152 -5.04 8.76 32.68
C GLN A 152 -4.08 7.57 32.64
N ASP A 153 -3.56 7.23 31.46
CA ASP A 153 -2.59 6.16 31.29
C ASP A 153 -1.77 6.39 30.00
N PRO A 154 -0.53 6.93 30.09
CA PRO A 154 0.33 7.15 28.94
C PRO A 154 0.66 5.88 28.16
N VAL A 155 0.72 4.73 28.84
CA VAL A 155 1.08 3.44 28.23
C VAL A 155 -0.11 2.89 27.43
N ASP A 156 -1.31 2.88 28.02
CA ASP A 156 -2.54 2.48 27.32
C ASP A 156 -2.86 3.43 26.15
N TYR A 157 -2.69 4.75 26.34
CA TYR A 157 -2.85 5.74 25.27
C TYR A 157 -1.93 5.43 24.07
N SER A 158 -0.65 5.17 24.32
CA SER A 158 0.30 4.80 23.27
C SER A 158 -0.12 3.50 22.57
N ALA A 159 -0.45 2.46 23.32
CA ALA A 159 -0.87 1.16 22.79
C ALA A 159 -2.13 1.27 21.91
N ARG A 160 -3.15 2.02 22.35
CA ARG A 160 -4.38 2.28 21.58
C ARG A 160 -4.11 3.07 20.31
N TYR A 161 -3.22 4.07 20.37
CA TYR A 161 -2.84 4.84 19.20
C TYR A 161 -2.10 3.96 18.17
N VAL A 162 -1.13 3.13 18.60
CA VAL A 162 -0.47 2.15 17.72
C VAL A 162 -1.50 1.24 17.07
N TYR A 163 -2.44 0.68 17.85
CA TYR A 163 -3.48 -0.21 17.35
C TYR A 163 -4.35 0.44 16.26
N GLU A 164 -4.90 1.62 16.52
CA GLU A 164 -5.80 2.31 15.57
C GLU A 164 -5.07 2.78 14.30
N LEU A 165 -3.80 3.21 14.43
CA LEU A 165 -2.98 3.62 13.30
C LEU A 165 -2.57 2.41 12.45
N ALA A 166 -2.04 1.36 13.08
CA ALA A 166 -1.55 0.16 12.41
C ALA A 166 -2.63 -0.54 11.57
N ARG A 167 -3.85 -0.73 12.12
CA ARG A 167 -4.94 -1.39 11.40
C ARG A 167 -5.42 -0.63 10.16
N ARG A 168 -5.16 0.69 10.07
CA ARG A 168 -5.44 1.51 8.88
C ARG A 168 -4.26 1.56 7.90
N HIS A 169 -3.06 1.29 8.37
CA HIS A 169 -1.82 1.33 7.58
C HIS A 169 -1.17 -0.06 7.46
N ARG A 170 -1.93 -1.01 6.89
CA ARG A 170 -1.65 -2.48 6.89
C ARG A 170 -0.53 -2.95 5.96
N SER A 171 -0.09 -2.09 5.06
CA SER A 171 0.80 -2.47 3.96
C SER A 171 2.18 -1.83 4.08
N ILE A 172 2.48 -1.12 5.17
CA ILE A 172 3.79 -0.48 5.36
C ILE A 172 4.56 -1.14 6.51
N PRO A 173 5.89 -0.95 6.58
CA PRO A 173 6.66 -1.39 7.73
C PRO A 173 6.17 -0.80 9.05
N ALA A 174 6.03 -1.66 10.07
CA ALA A 174 5.57 -1.29 11.41
C ALA A 174 6.43 -0.19 12.03
N GLY A 175 7.73 -0.11 11.69
CA GLY A 175 8.62 0.98 12.12
C GLY A 175 8.09 2.39 11.81
N PHE A 176 7.41 2.60 10.68
CA PHE A 176 6.81 3.90 10.36
C PHE A 176 5.62 4.22 11.27
N ILE A 177 4.82 3.21 11.63
CA ILE A 177 3.70 3.35 12.59
C ILE A 177 4.22 3.72 13.97
N LEU A 178 5.26 3.01 14.42
CA LEU A 178 5.86 3.23 15.74
C LEU A 178 6.50 4.62 15.85
N ASN A 179 7.14 5.11 14.79
CA ASN A 179 7.68 6.46 14.74
C ASN A 179 6.57 7.53 14.77
N ALA A 180 5.49 7.34 13.99
CA ALA A 180 4.34 8.25 14.02
C ALA A 180 3.67 8.27 15.40
N THR A 181 3.54 7.10 16.05
CA THR A 181 3.05 6.97 17.43
C THR A 181 3.93 7.73 18.41
N GLN A 182 5.26 7.55 18.32
CA GLN A 182 6.19 8.26 19.20
C GLN A 182 6.06 9.79 19.06
N ASN A 183 5.88 10.29 17.85
CA ASN A 183 5.65 11.72 17.61
C ASN A 183 4.32 12.20 18.23
N GLN A 184 3.25 11.40 18.12
CA GLN A 184 1.97 11.70 18.76
C GLN A 184 2.07 11.74 20.29
N VAL A 185 2.75 10.76 20.89
CA VAL A 185 2.94 10.67 22.35
C VAL A 185 3.76 11.86 22.86
N LYS A 186 4.83 12.25 22.16
CA LYS A 186 5.63 13.44 22.51
C LYS A 186 4.82 14.74 22.42
N MET A 187 3.96 14.86 21.42
CA MET A 187 3.05 16.00 21.30
C MET A 187 2.09 16.06 22.48
N ALA A 188 1.50 14.92 22.88
CA ALA A 188 0.62 14.86 24.06
C ALA A 188 1.37 15.21 25.35
N GLU A 189 2.57 14.64 25.56
CA GLU A 189 3.44 14.94 26.70
C GLU A 189 3.73 16.45 26.82
N THR A 190 4.07 17.07 25.69
CA THR A 190 4.43 18.49 25.63
C THR A 190 3.22 19.40 25.83
N CYS A 191 2.10 19.12 25.17
CA CYS A 191 0.96 20.05 25.14
C CYS A 191 -0.04 19.86 26.28
N CYS A 192 -0.17 18.66 26.84
CA CYS A 192 -1.17 18.38 27.88
C CYS A 192 -0.78 18.86 29.27
N SER A 193 0.43 19.39 29.43
CA SER A 193 0.91 20.00 30.67
C SER A 193 0.80 21.54 30.68
N LEU A 194 0.33 22.15 29.57
CA LEU A 194 0.32 23.61 29.39
C LEU A 194 -1.06 24.24 29.60
N ALA A 195 -1.07 25.49 30.07
CA ALA A 195 -2.29 26.29 30.21
C ALA A 195 -2.93 26.67 28.85
N HIS A 196 -2.16 26.65 27.76
CA HIS A 196 -2.59 27.01 26.41
C HIS A 196 -2.51 25.80 25.45
N LEU A 197 -3.45 24.88 25.64
CA LEU A 197 -3.54 23.61 24.94
C LEU A 197 -3.64 23.77 23.40
N ASN A 198 -4.59 24.58 22.89
CA ASN A 198 -4.83 24.70 21.44
C ASN A 198 -3.65 25.28 20.63
N PRO A 199 -3.01 26.39 21.03
CA PRO A 199 -1.84 26.89 20.32
C PRO A 199 -0.66 25.90 20.28
N CYS A 200 -0.45 25.13 21.36
CA CYS A 200 0.59 24.10 21.40
C CYS A 200 0.32 22.99 20.37
N PHE A 201 -0.87 22.39 20.41
CA PHE A 201 -1.24 21.34 19.47
C PHE A 201 -1.20 21.80 18.02
N PHE A 202 -1.59 23.05 17.74
CA PHE A 202 -1.49 23.61 16.40
C PHE A 202 -0.03 23.63 15.90
N LYS A 203 0.89 24.13 16.72
CA LYS A 203 2.32 24.18 16.39
C LYS A 203 2.89 22.78 16.18
N GLU A 204 2.66 21.87 17.11
CA GLU A 204 3.18 20.49 17.02
C GLU A 204 2.61 19.75 15.79
N ARG A 205 1.30 19.84 15.51
CA ARG A 205 0.71 19.24 14.29
C ARG A 205 1.29 19.84 13.01
N TYR A 206 1.61 21.12 13.00
CA TYR A 206 2.25 21.76 11.85
C TYR A 206 3.64 21.16 11.58
N GLU A 207 4.46 20.98 12.61
CA GLU A 207 5.77 20.33 12.51
C GLU A 207 5.64 18.85 12.08
N LEU A 208 4.63 18.14 12.59
CA LEU A 208 4.36 16.74 12.28
C LEU A 208 3.68 16.51 10.92
N ARG A 209 3.24 17.57 10.22
CA ARG A 209 2.56 17.48 8.92
C ARG A 209 3.36 16.68 7.89
N LYS A 210 4.69 16.83 7.91
CA LYS A 210 5.58 16.09 7.02
C LYS A 210 5.52 14.59 7.29
N SER A 211 5.56 14.18 8.56
CA SER A 211 5.46 12.77 8.96
C SER A 211 4.12 12.15 8.56
N SER A 212 3.02 12.87 8.77
CA SER A 212 1.68 12.44 8.35
C SER A 212 1.58 12.27 6.82
N ASN A 213 2.11 13.22 6.05
CA ASN A 213 2.16 13.12 4.59
C ASN A 213 3.01 11.93 4.12
N SER A 214 4.15 11.68 4.76
CA SER A 214 4.97 10.50 4.48
C SER A 214 4.20 9.21 4.73
N LEU A 215 3.49 9.12 5.87
CA LEU A 215 2.72 7.94 6.22
C LEU A 215 1.62 7.66 5.20
N ARG A 216 0.90 8.70 4.74
CA ARG A 216 -0.12 8.60 3.70
C ARG A 216 0.47 8.14 2.36
N PHE A 217 1.57 8.75 1.93
CA PHE A 217 2.26 8.36 0.69
C PHE A 217 2.72 6.89 0.73
N LEU A 218 3.44 6.50 1.78
CA LEU A 218 3.95 5.14 1.98
C LEU A 218 2.80 4.12 1.97
N SER A 219 1.72 4.45 2.66
CA SER A 219 0.54 3.60 2.72
C SER A 219 -0.13 3.46 1.37
N ASN A 220 -0.23 4.54 0.60
CA ASN A 220 -0.79 4.47 -0.74
C ASN A 220 0.06 3.61 -1.68
N VAL A 221 1.36 3.87 -1.80
CA VAL A 221 2.23 3.14 -2.74
C VAL A 221 2.35 1.67 -2.39
N CYS A 222 2.46 1.34 -1.11
CA CYS A 222 2.51 -0.05 -0.67
C CYS A 222 1.15 -0.76 -0.78
N ASN A 223 0.04 -0.08 -0.48
CA ASN A 223 -1.30 -0.67 -0.66
C ASN A 223 -1.59 -0.92 -2.14
N ASN A 224 -1.24 0.02 -3.02
CA ASN A 224 -1.31 -0.15 -4.47
C ASN A 224 -0.50 -1.36 -4.92
N ARG A 225 0.75 -1.51 -4.45
CA ARG A 225 1.55 -2.71 -4.74
C ARG A 225 0.77 -3.96 -4.32
N VAL A 226 0.36 -4.04 -3.07
CA VAL A 226 -0.21 -5.27 -2.50
C VAL A 226 -1.50 -5.71 -3.21
N ASN A 227 -2.31 -4.76 -3.69
CA ASN A 227 -3.66 -5.05 -4.16
C ASN A 227 -3.86 -4.93 -5.68
N LEU A 228 -3.03 -4.16 -6.40
CA LEU A 228 -3.18 -3.97 -7.85
C LEU A 228 -2.38 -5.05 -8.61
N ARG A 229 -3.05 -5.85 -9.45
CA ARG A 229 -2.41 -6.96 -10.20
C ARG A 229 -1.44 -6.44 -11.25
N SER A 230 -1.88 -5.52 -12.11
CA SER A 230 -1.00 -4.83 -13.08
C SER A 230 -0.34 -3.58 -12.51
N HIS A 231 0.05 -3.59 -11.23
CA HIS A 231 0.74 -2.46 -10.59
C HIS A 231 1.96 -1.98 -11.37
N LYS A 232 2.80 -2.91 -11.84
CA LYS A 232 4.01 -2.59 -12.61
C LYS A 232 3.68 -1.87 -13.93
N THR A 233 2.68 -2.35 -14.66
CA THR A 233 2.20 -1.70 -15.89
C THR A 233 1.59 -0.32 -15.59
N GLY A 234 0.81 -0.21 -14.51
CA GLY A 234 0.27 1.08 -14.05
C GLY A 234 1.36 2.09 -13.68
N LEU A 235 2.45 1.64 -13.05
CA LEU A 235 3.62 2.47 -12.81
C LEU A 235 4.33 2.88 -14.11
N ALA A 236 4.45 1.97 -15.08
CA ALA A 236 5.05 2.31 -16.37
C ALA A 236 4.25 3.40 -17.08
N VAL A 237 2.92 3.27 -17.11
CA VAL A 237 2.03 4.31 -17.63
C VAL A 237 2.20 5.63 -16.86
N TYR A 238 2.26 5.57 -15.54
CA TYR A 238 2.44 6.74 -14.69
C TYR A 238 3.76 7.48 -14.98
N TYR A 239 4.89 6.78 -14.94
CA TYR A 239 6.20 7.36 -15.18
C TYR A 239 6.42 7.76 -16.63
N GLY A 240 5.90 7.01 -17.60
CA GLY A 240 5.96 7.41 -19.00
C GLY A 240 5.22 8.71 -19.27
N GLY A 241 4.05 8.91 -18.66
CA GLY A 241 3.31 10.17 -18.78
C GLY A 241 3.98 11.33 -18.02
N LEU A 242 4.59 11.03 -16.87
CA LEU A 242 5.27 12.03 -16.05
C LEU A 242 6.60 12.49 -16.68
N LEU A 243 7.42 11.55 -17.13
CA LEU A 243 8.76 11.79 -17.68
C LEU A 243 8.75 11.98 -19.21
N LYS A 244 7.60 11.81 -19.85
CA LYS A 244 7.44 11.82 -21.33
C LYS A 244 8.39 10.83 -22.02
N SER A 245 8.62 9.69 -21.39
CA SER A 245 9.61 8.70 -21.81
C SER A 245 8.99 7.59 -22.66
N SER A 246 9.84 6.85 -23.37
CA SER A 246 9.44 5.65 -24.10
C SER A 246 8.94 4.54 -23.16
N PHE A 247 8.31 3.51 -23.74
CA PHE A 247 7.89 2.32 -22.98
C PHE A 247 9.06 1.68 -22.23
N GLU A 248 10.23 1.55 -22.84
CA GLU A 248 11.36 0.81 -22.24
C GLU A 248 11.97 1.55 -21.05
N GLU A 249 12.12 2.87 -21.16
CA GLU A 249 12.57 3.73 -20.06
C GLU A 249 11.55 3.74 -18.91
N ALA A 250 10.26 3.85 -19.25
CA ALA A 250 9.19 3.86 -18.27
C ALA A 250 9.06 2.51 -17.55
N MET A 251 9.18 1.40 -18.27
CA MET A 251 9.11 0.05 -17.73
C MET A 251 10.32 -0.25 -16.84
N THR A 252 11.51 0.23 -17.20
CA THR A 252 12.71 0.12 -16.36
C THR A 252 12.52 0.84 -15.03
N THR A 253 12.06 2.10 -15.08
CA THR A 253 11.76 2.91 -13.89
C THR A 253 10.69 2.25 -13.02
N ALA A 254 9.58 1.82 -13.63
CA ALA A 254 8.48 1.14 -12.96
C ALA A 254 8.91 -0.18 -12.30
N SER A 255 9.77 -0.96 -12.97
CA SER A 255 10.26 -2.24 -12.46
C SER A 255 11.14 -2.05 -11.22
N SER A 256 12.00 -1.03 -11.21
CA SER A 256 12.81 -0.69 -10.04
C SER A 256 11.93 -0.35 -8.83
N PHE A 257 10.98 0.57 -9.00
CA PHE A 257 10.08 0.96 -7.90
C PHE A 257 9.18 -0.20 -7.44
N HIS A 258 8.63 -0.98 -8.37
CA HIS A 258 7.82 -2.15 -8.03
C HIS A 258 8.62 -3.20 -7.23
N THR A 259 9.89 -3.41 -7.58
CA THR A 259 10.77 -4.37 -6.90
C THR A 259 11.10 -3.89 -5.49
N ALA A 260 11.44 -2.61 -5.32
CA ALA A 260 11.64 -1.97 -4.02
C ALA A 260 10.43 -2.19 -3.09
N LEU A 261 9.22 -1.87 -3.57
CA LEU A 261 7.98 -2.05 -2.81
C LEU A 261 7.69 -3.53 -2.51
N THR A 262 7.95 -4.43 -3.48
CA THR A 262 7.79 -5.88 -3.31
C THR A 262 8.66 -6.41 -2.18
N LYS A 263 9.91 -5.96 -2.11
CA LYS A 263 10.89 -6.39 -1.13
C LYS A 263 10.54 -5.88 0.27
N CYS A 264 10.11 -4.62 0.39
CA CYS A 264 10.11 -3.92 1.68
C CYS A 264 8.73 -3.63 2.30
N CYS A 265 7.64 -3.49 1.55
CA CYS A 265 6.37 -2.97 2.10
C CYS A 265 5.79 -3.81 3.25
N LEU A 266 5.94 -5.13 3.21
CA LEU A 266 5.42 -6.04 4.23
C LEU A 266 6.47 -6.48 5.26
N GLN A 267 7.65 -5.87 5.24
CA GLN A 267 8.71 -6.13 6.21
C GLN A 267 8.49 -5.29 7.47
N PRO A 268 8.92 -5.73 8.66
CA PRO A 268 8.73 -4.95 9.90
C PRO A 268 9.61 -3.69 9.96
N HIS A 269 10.80 -3.72 9.34
CA HIS A 269 11.81 -2.67 9.45
C HIS A 269 11.63 -1.56 8.39
N ALA A 270 11.66 -0.30 8.82
CA ALA A 270 11.51 0.87 7.95
C ALA A 270 12.72 1.08 7.01
N ASP A 271 13.92 0.69 7.44
CA ASP A 271 15.18 0.98 6.74
C ASP A 271 15.26 0.35 5.35
N CYS A 272 14.69 -0.85 5.18
CA CYS A 272 14.59 -1.50 3.87
C CYS A 272 14.00 -0.54 2.84
N LEU A 273 12.86 0.08 3.18
CA LEU A 273 12.13 0.95 2.26
C LEU A 273 12.88 2.26 2.02
N LEU A 274 13.50 2.83 3.06
CA LEU A 274 14.29 4.06 2.94
C LEU A 274 15.53 3.86 2.06
N GLN A 275 16.23 2.73 2.20
CA GLN A 275 17.38 2.38 1.38
C GLN A 275 17.01 2.17 -0.08
N GLU A 276 15.96 1.39 -0.35
CA GLU A 276 15.48 1.17 -1.71
C GLU A 276 14.98 2.48 -2.36
N PHE A 277 14.36 3.38 -1.59
CA PHE A 277 13.94 4.70 -2.09
C PHE A 277 15.13 5.61 -2.39
N SER A 278 16.23 5.50 -1.65
CA SER A 278 17.48 6.20 -2.00
C SER A 278 18.06 5.70 -3.32
N GLY A 279 18.05 4.38 -3.55
CA GLY A 279 18.43 3.80 -4.84
C GLY A 279 17.52 4.28 -5.97
N PHE A 280 16.21 4.24 -5.75
CA PHE A 280 15.23 4.65 -6.75
C PHE A 280 15.27 6.16 -7.07
N GLN A 281 15.52 7.02 -6.08
CA GLN A 281 15.72 8.46 -6.32
C GLN A 281 16.85 8.69 -7.33
N LYS A 282 17.96 7.95 -7.25
CA LYS A 282 19.08 8.11 -8.20
C LYS A 282 18.70 7.75 -9.64
N ILE A 283 17.83 6.76 -9.81
CA ILE A 283 17.30 6.36 -11.12
C ILE A 283 16.39 7.46 -11.66
N LEU A 284 15.45 7.93 -10.83
CA LEU A 284 14.44 8.93 -11.18
C LEU A 284 15.05 10.33 -11.42
N CYS A 285 16.05 10.71 -10.64
CA CYS A 285 16.70 12.00 -10.63
C CYS A 285 18.11 11.94 -11.22
N ASN A 286 18.29 11.15 -12.28
CA ASN A 286 19.56 11.15 -13.02
C ASN A 286 19.74 12.49 -13.76
N GLU A 287 20.99 12.80 -14.12
CA GLU A 287 21.36 14.08 -14.74
C GLU A 287 20.55 14.37 -16.01
N SER A 288 20.42 13.39 -16.91
CA SER A 288 19.66 13.55 -18.16
C SER A 288 18.18 13.90 -17.94
N THR A 289 17.56 13.30 -16.93
CA THR A 289 16.16 13.56 -16.58
C THR A 289 16.02 14.91 -15.89
N MET A 290 16.95 15.28 -15.01
CA MET A 290 16.94 16.57 -14.34
C MET A 290 17.08 17.74 -15.32
N THR A 291 17.90 17.61 -16.37
CA THR A 291 18.11 18.66 -17.37
C THR A 291 16.96 18.78 -18.38
N SER A 292 16.26 17.69 -18.68
CA SER A 292 15.18 17.67 -19.68
C SER A 292 13.79 18.01 -19.10
N MET A 293 13.63 17.92 -17.78
CA MET A 293 12.35 18.12 -17.09
C MET A 293 12.16 19.56 -16.60
N SER A 294 10.98 19.83 -16.03
CA SER A 294 10.63 21.16 -15.48
C SER A 294 11.48 21.55 -14.26
N VAL A 295 11.61 22.86 -14.01
CA VAL A 295 12.26 23.41 -12.79
C VAL A 295 11.66 22.85 -11.49
N GLU A 296 10.35 22.57 -11.48
CA GLU A 296 9.67 21.93 -10.34
C GLU A 296 10.19 20.50 -10.08
N PHE A 297 10.39 19.72 -11.14
CA PHE A 297 10.97 18.38 -11.06
C PHE A 297 12.40 18.42 -10.50
N GLU A 298 13.23 19.32 -11.03
CA GLU A 298 14.60 19.52 -10.55
C GLU A 298 14.63 19.89 -9.06
N SER A 299 13.71 20.76 -8.62
CA SER A 299 13.53 21.14 -7.22
C SER A 299 13.10 19.95 -6.34
N CYS A 300 12.23 19.07 -6.83
CA CYS A 300 11.89 17.83 -6.14
C CYS A 300 13.12 16.94 -5.96
N CYS A 301 13.96 16.80 -6.98
CA CYS A 301 15.14 15.93 -6.94
C CYS A 301 16.22 16.36 -5.94
N LYS A 302 16.23 17.63 -5.52
CA LYS A 302 17.15 18.17 -4.49
C LYS A 302 16.77 17.82 -3.05
N LYS A 303 15.62 17.16 -2.83
CA LYS A 303 15.14 16.79 -1.48
C LYS A 303 15.74 15.45 -1.02
N THR A 304 15.48 15.08 0.24
CA THR A 304 15.84 13.73 0.73
C THR A 304 15.05 12.65 -0.02
N PRO A 305 15.51 11.38 -0.08
CA PRO A 305 14.90 10.36 -0.93
C PRO A 305 13.38 10.25 -0.83
N LEU A 306 12.85 10.11 0.39
CA LEU A 306 11.41 10.00 0.60
C LEU A 306 10.67 11.27 0.18
N GLU A 307 11.21 12.45 0.50
CA GLU A 307 10.62 13.72 0.11
C GLU A 307 10.64 13.95 -1.40
N SER A 308 11.71 13.54 -2.09
CA SER A 308 11.83 13.63 -3.54
C SER A 308 10.73 12.81 -4.20
N LEU A 309 10.54 11.55 -3.76
CA LEU A 309 9.48 10.70 -4.30
C LEU A 309 8.09 11.25 -3.99
N MET A 310 7.84 11.75 -2.79
CA MET A 310 6.57 12.40 -2.44
C MET A 310 6.33 13.67 -3.27
N CYS A 311 7.37 14.47 -3.51
CA CYS A 311 7.28 15.69 -4.32
C CYS A 311 6.92 15.35 -5.77
N VAL A 312 7.66 14.40 -6.37
CA VAL A 312 7.40 13.92 -7.73
C VAL A 312 6.03 13.25 -7.85
N ASP A 313 5.58 12.50 -6.84
CA ASP A 313 4.24 11.88 -6.82
C ASP A 313 3.10 12.91 -6.80
N ASN A 314 3.34 14.13 -6.32
CA ASN A 314 2.34 15.20 -6.30
C ASN A 314 2.39 16.11 -7.53
N MET A 315 3.32 15.89 -8.45
CA MET A 315 3.41 16.69 -9.67
C MET A 315 2.23 16.44 -10.61
N LYS A 316 1.79 17.49 -11.30
CA LYS A 316 0.76 17.37 -12.34
C LYS A 316 1.34 16.66 -13.55
N ARG A 317 0.74 15.53 -13.93
CA ARG A 317 1.04 14.85 -15.20
C ARG A 317 0.37 15.60 -16.36
N GLN A 318 1.02 15.55 -17.52
CA GLN A 318 0.45 16.03 -18.77
C GLN A 318 0.43 14.87 -19.77
N PRO A 319 -0.58 14.77 -20.65
CA PRO A 319 -0.55 13.82 -21.74
C PRO A 319 0.70 14.05 -22.61
N PRO A 320 1.35 13.00 -23.15
CA PRO A 320 2.43 13.15 -24.11
C PRO A 320 1.97 13.94 -25.35
N GLN A 321 2.82 14.83 -25.87
CA GLN A 321 2.51 15.64 -27.06
C GLN A 321 2.48 14.79 -28.34
N THR A 322 3.31 13.75 -28.40
CA THR A 322 3.32 12.73 -29.45
C THR A 322 3.20 11.38 -28.76
N ALA A 323 2.05 10.73 -28.90
CA ALA A 323 1.87 9.37 -28.43
C ALA A 323 1.71 8.48 -29.65
N ASP A 324 2.54 7.44 -29.74
CA ASP A 324 2.43 6.44 -30.80
C ASP A 324 0.99 5.91 -30.89
N THR A 325 0.53 5.67 -32.12
CA THR A 325 -0.73 4.98 -32.34
C THR A 325 -0.59 3.60 -31.71
N PRO A 326 -1.47 3.21 -30.77
CA PRO A 326 -1.41 1.88 -30.18
C PRO A 326 -1.53 0.84 -31.31
N PRO A 327 -0.75 -0.25 -31.26
CA PRO A 327 -0.80 -1.29 -32.26
C PRO A 327 -2.20 -1.91 -32.29
N THR A 328 -2.61 -2.33 -33.48
CA THR A 328 -3.90 -2.99 -33.69
C THR A 328 -3.99 -4.23 -32.81
N LEU A 329 -5.16 -4.43 -32.19
CA LEU A 329 -5.43 -5.65 -31.44
C LEU A 329 -5.33 -6.86 -32.39
N SER A 330 -4.33 -7.70 -32.18
CA SER A 330 -4.06 -8.83 -33.07
C SER A 330 -3.33 -9.95 -32.35
N SER A 331 -3.26 -11.12 -33.00
CA SER A 331 -2.50 -12.27 -32.51
C SER A 331 -1.01 -11.99 -32.29
N GLN A 332 -0.46 -10.91 -32.87
CA GLN A 332 0.94 -10.50 -32.66
C GLN A 332 1.25 -10.22 -31.19
N LEU A 333 0.26 -9.78 -30.40
CA LEU A 333 0.42 -9.52 -28.97
C LEU A 333 0.75 -10.78 -28.16
N CYS A 334 0.51 -11.97 -28.72
CA CYS A 334 0.76 -13.26 -28.07
C CYS A 334 2.06 -13.92 -28.53
N GLN A 335 2.81 -13.32 -29.45
CA GLN A 335 4.03 -13.91 -29.99
C GLN A 335 5.17 -13.87 -28.98
N GLU A 336 5.80 -15.01 -28.73
CA GLU A 336 6.95 -15.13 -27.81
C GLU A 336 8.16 -14.29 -28.25
N THR A 337 8.27 -13.99 -29.55
CA THR A 337 9.34 -13.17 -30.12
C THR A 337 9.25 -11.69 -29.74
N GLN A 338 8.11 -11.24 -29.22
CA GLN A 338 7.91 -9.87 -28.73
C GLN A 338 7.63 -9.88 -27.21
N PRO A 339 8.67 -10.00 -26.37
CA PRO A 339 8.48 -9.92 -24.93
C PRO A 339 7.83 -8.57 -24.59
N HIS A 340 6.86 -8.62 -23.67
CA HIS A 340 6.11 -7.45 -23.20
C HIS A 340 5.19 -6.77 -24.24
N ALA A 341 4.80 -7.45 -25.34
CA ALA A 341 3.88 -6.88 -26.32
C ALA A 341 2.55 -6.41 -25.72
N ILE A 342 1.96 -7.21 -24.82
CA ILE A 342 0.74 -6.84 -24.08
C ILE A 342 0.99 -5.61 -23.20
N GLU A 343 2.07 -5.59 -22.41
CA GLU A 343 2.39 -4.43 -21.57
C GLU A 343 2.63 -3.16 -22.39
N ARG A 344 3.26 -3.26 -23.56
CA ARG A 344 3.50 -2.14 -24.47
C ARG A 344 2.19 -1.59 -25.04
N TYR A 345 1.27 -2.47 -25.46
CA TYR A 345 -0.07 -2.08 -25.88
C TYR A 345 -0.82 -1.34 -24.76
N LEU A 346 -0.83 -1.90 -23.55
CA LEU A 346 -1.46 -1.27 -22.37
C LEU A 346 -0.82 0.08 -22.01
N PHE A 347 0.50 0.20 -22.19
CA PHE A 347 1.21 1.45 -21.97
C PHE A 347 0.76 2.55 -22.93
N GLN A 348 0.69 2.25 -24.23
CA GLN A 348 0.36 3.23 -25.27
C GLN A 348 -1.08 3.74 -25.15
N ILE A 349 -2.04 2.88 -24.77
CA ILE A 349 -3.41 3.34 -24.50
C ILE A 349 -3.49 4.12 -23.18
N GLY A 350 -2.76 3.70 -22.15
CA GLY A 350 -2.85 4.30 -20.80
C GLY A 350 -2.17 5.67 -20.68
N VAL A 351 -1.02 5.86 -21.33
CA VAL A 351 -0.15 7.03 -21.10
C VAL A 351 -0.79 8.36 -21.50
N LYS A 352 -1.84 8.32 -22.33
CA LYS A 352 -2.61 9.47 -22.81
C LYS A 352 -3.53 10.08 -21.72
N HIS A 353 -3.73 9.39 -20.60
CA HIS A 353 -4.73 9.72 -19.58
C HIS A 353 -4.09 10.14 -18.26
N ALA A 354 -3.69 11.41 -18.18
CA ALA A 354 -2.91 11.98 -17.08
C ALA A 354 -3.72 12.25 -15.79
N SER A 355 -5.03 12.35 -15.87
CA SER A 355 -5.94 12.67 -14.75
C SER A 355 -6.51 11.43 -14.07
N VAL A 356 -6.46 10.27 -14.73
CA VAL A 356 -6.94 8.99 -14.15
C VAL A 356 -6.00 8.57 -13.03
N SER A 357 -6.56 8.24 -11.86
CA SER A 357 -5.77 7.73 -10.73
C SER A 357 -5.21 6.32 -11.01
N ARG A 358 -4.11 5.98 -10.33
CA ARG A 358 -3.45 4.68 -10.50
C ARG A 358 -4.40 3.49 -10.29
N PRO A 359 -5.22 3.42 -9.21
CA PRO A 359 -6.12 2.27 -9.02
C PRO A 359 -7.15 2.10 -10.13
N MET A 360 -7.77 3.19 -10.59
CA MET A 360 -8.77 3.11 -11.67
C MET A 360 -8.11 2.69 -12.99
N MET A 361 -7.02 3.36 -13.35
CA MET A 361 -6.25 3.07 -14.56
C MET A 361 -5.79 1.61 -14.58
N THR A 362 -5.17 1.14 -13.50
CA THR A 362 -4.72 -0.25 -13.42
C THR A 362 -5.88 -1.25 -13.49
N THR A 363 -7.05 -0.92 -12.93
CA THR A 363 -8.23 -1.81 -13.01
C THR A 363 -8.74 -1.94 -14.44
N ILE A 364 -8.79 -0.84 -15.20
CA ILE A 364 -9.18 -0.85 -16.62
C ILE A 364 -8.17 -1.67 -17.44
N LEU A 365 -6.87 -1.40 -17.26
CA LEU A 365 -5.81 -2.12 -17.95
C LEU A 365 -5.78 -3.62 -17.57
N ASP A 366 -6.08 -3.97 -16.32
CA ASP A 366 -6.21 -5.36 -15.85
C ASP A 366 -7.35 -6.10 -16.58
N SER A 367 -8.50 -5.44 -16.79
CA SER A 367 -9.63 -6.02 -17.53
C SER A 367 -9.29 -6.32 -18.99
N ILE A 368 -8.62 -5.36 -19.66
CA ILE A 368 -8.13 -5.54 -21.02
C ILE A 368 -7.10 -6.67 -21.07
N LYS A 369 -6.11 -6.64 -20.18
CA LYS A 369 -5.05 -7.66 -20.08
C LYS A 369 -5.64 -9.05 -19.92
N HIS A 370 -6.65 -9.20 -19.06
CA HIS A 370 -7.31 -10.48 -18.81
C HIS A 370 -7.99 -11.02 -20.07
N THR A 371 -8.69 -10.15 -20.81
CA THR A 371 -9.35 -10.50 -22.09
C THR A 371 -8.31 -10.94 -23.14
N VAL A 372 -7.24 -10.16 -23.31
CA VAL A 372 -6.16 -10.46 -24.27
C VAL A 372 -5.46 -11.78 -23.95
N ILE A 373 -5.08 -12.01 -22.67
CA ILE A 373 -4.47 -13.28 -22.23
C ILE A 373 -5.44 -14.45 -22.45
N GLY A 374 -6.73 -14.26 -22.19
CA GLY A 374 -7.76 -15.26 -22.48
C GLY A 374 -7.74 -15.69 -23.95
N CYS A 375 -7.62 -14.73 -24.88
CA CYS A 375 -7.49 -15.03 -26.31
C CYS A 375 -6.14 -15.64 -26.70
N CYS A 376 -5.03 -15.24 -26.07
CA CYS A 376 -3.73 -15.87 -26.31
C CYS A 376 -3.74 -17.37 -25.96
N ASN A 377 -4.57 -17.79 -25.01
CA ASN A 377 -4.73 -19.19 -24.61
C ASN A 377 -5.78 -19.96 -25.44
N SER A 378 -6.41 -19.32 -26.42
CA SER A 378 -7.41 -19.95 -27.29
C SER A 378 -6.77 -20.71 -28.46
N THR A 379 -7.48 -21.69 -29.01
CA THR A 379 -7.00 -22.48 -30.16
C THR A 379 -6.88 -21.66 -31.45
N ASP A 380 -7.73 -20.64 -31.61
CA ASP A 380 -7.64 -19.67 -32.70
C ASP A 380 -7.55 -18.25 -32.12
N THR A 381 -6.30 -17.86 -31.81
CA THR A 381 -5.99 -16.55 -31.23
C THR A 381 -6.54 -15.40 -32.06
N GLN A 382 -6.42 -15.48 -33.40
CA GLN A 382 -6.81 -14.36 -34.27
C GLN A 382 -8.34 -14.22 -34.35
N ALA A 383 -9.08 -15.33 -34.42
CA ALA A 383 -10.53 -15.30 -34.35
C ALA A 383 -11.02 -14.76 -32.99
N CYS A 384 -10.40 -15.20 -31.88
CA CYS A 384 -10.75 -14.69 -30.55
C CYS A 384 -10.49 -13.19 -30.43
N MET A 385 -9.34 -12.69 -30.89
CA MET A 385 -9.03 -11.25 -30.86
C MET A 385 -10.06 -10.41 -31.62
N ARG A 386 -10.45 -10.86 -32.83
CA ARG A 386 -11.52 -10.20 -33.61
C ARG A 386 -12.86 -10.21 -32.88
N GLN A 387 -13.20 -11.32 -32.22
CA GLN A 387 -14.44 -11.42 -31.45
C GLN A 387 -14.45 -10.48 -30.25
N GLN A 388 -13.30 -10.31 -29.58
CA GLN A 388 -13.17 -9.48 -28.37
C GLN A 388 -12.79 -8.02 -28.66
N GLU A 389 -12.54 -7.65 -29.92
CA GLU A 389 -12.06 -6.32 -30.32
C GLU A 389 -12.97 -5.20 -29.80
N ALA A 390 -14.27 -5.28 -30.07
CA ALA A 390 -15.24 -4.29 -29.60
C ALA A 390 -15.28 -4.18 -28.07
N LYS A 391 -15.12 -5.30 -27.35
CA LYS A 391 -15.08 -5.31 -25.87
C LYS A 391 -13.82 -4.61 -25.35
N VAL A 392 -12.67 -4.88 -25.96
CA VAL A 392 -11.39 -4.25 -25.61
C VAL A 392 -11.44 -2.76 -25.89
N GLU A 393 -11.94 -2.33 -27.05
CA GLU A 393 -12.09 -0.91 -27.42
C GLU A 393 -13.04 -0.18 -26.46
N LYS A 394 -14.19 -0.78 -26.15
CA LYS A 394 -15.16 -0.24 -25.18
C LYS A 394 -14.54 -0.08 -23.79
N THR A 395 -13.77 -1.07 -23.34
CA THR A 395 -13.05 -1.02 -22.05
C THR A 395 -11.96 0.04 -22.08
N ALA A 396 -11.20 0.16 -23.17
CA ALA A 396 -10.15 1.17 -23.33
C ALA A 396 -10.74 2.59 -23.36
N ALA A 397 -11.92 2.79 -23.95
CA ALA A 397 -12.62 4.07 -23.94
C ALA A 397 -12.96 4.58 -22.53
N LEU A 398 -13.03 3.69 -21.53
CA LEU A 398 -13.22 4.07 -20.13
C LEU A 398 -12.03 4.86 -19.56
N LEU A 399 -10.82 4.71 -20.14
CA LEU A 399 -9.68 5.55 -19.76
C LEU A 399 -9.98 7.01 -20.08
N SER A 400 -10.47 7.32 -21.29
CA SER A 400 -10.89 8.68 -21.68
C SER A 400 -12.05 9.19 -20.82
N GLN A 401 -13.05 8.35 -20.55
CA GLN A 401 -14.21 8.74 -19.74
C GLN A 401 -13.80 9.09 -18.31
N THR A 402 -12.98 8.25 -17.67
CA THR A 402 -12.50 8.47 -16.31
C THR A 402 -11.50 9.64 -16.23
N ASP A 403 -10.71 9.87 -17.29
CA ASP A 403 -9.79 11.01 -17.36
C ASP A 403 -10.57 12.33 -17.38
N ASN A 404 -11.56 12.43 -18.26
CA ASN A 404 -12.44 13.57 -18.36
C ASN A 404 -13.23 13.78 -17.06
N MET A 405 -13.80 12.71 -16.48
CA MET A 405 -14.50 12.75 -15.20
C MET A 405 -13.62 13.35 -14.10
N CYS A 406 -12.39 12.86 -13.93
CA CYS A 406 -11.48 13.39 -12.91
C CYS A 406 -10.99 14.80 -13.20
N SER A 407 -10.75 15.14 -14.46
CA SER A 407 -10.41 16.49 -14.87
C SER A 407 -11.54 17.48 -14.51
N GLN A 408 -12.79 17.09 -14.74
CA GLN A 408 -13.97 17.89 -14.39
C GLN A 408 -14.17 18.00 -12.88
N TYR A 409 -13.99 16.89 -12.14
CA TYR A 409 -14.12 16.86 -10.67
C TYR A 409 -13.21 17.88 -9.98
N PHE A 410 -11.99 18.08 -10.48
CA PHE A 410 -11.07 19.08 -9.92
C PHE A 410 -11.26 20.51 -10.47
N ARG A 411 -12.06 20.69 -11.53
CA ARG A 411 -12.33 22.01 -12.14
C ARG A 411 -13.60 22.67 -11.61
N LEU A 412 -14.56 21.87 -11.17
CA LEU A 412 -15.88 22.33 -10.72
C LEU A 412 -15.98 22.22 -9.20
N ASP A 413 -16.85 23.02 -8.58
CA ASP A 413 -17.26 22.71 -7.21
C ASP A 413 -18.13 21.43 -7.18
N PHE A 414 -18.29 20.86 -5.99
CA PHE A 414 -18.97 19.56 -5.87
C PHE A 414 -20.46 19.59 -6.30
N PRO A 415 -21.26 20.60 -5.92
CA PRO A 415 -22.62 20.78 -6.47
C PRO A 415 -22.68 20.92 -7.99
N GLU A 416 -21.81 21.72 -8.60
CA GLU A 416 -21.72 21.92 -10.04
C GLU A 416 -21.33 20.63 -10.77
N PHE A 417 -20.35 19.90 -10.22
CA PHE A 417 -19.96 18.59 -10.73
C PHE A 417 -21.15 17.62 -10.73
N LYS A 418 -21.89 17.53 -9.61
CA LYS A 418 -23.11 16.71 -9.53
C LYS A 418 -24.14 17.11 -10.58
N LYS A 419 -24.41 18.40 -10.72
CA LYS A 419 -25.36 18.92 -11.71
C LYS A 419 -24.94 18.57 -13.13
N LYS A 420 -23.64 18.64 -13.43
CA LYS A 420 -23.09 18.25 -14.72
C LYS A 420 -23.27 16.76 -15.00
N MET A 421 -22.96 15.89 -14.04
CA MET A 421 -23.19 14.44 -14.19
C MET A 421 -24.68 14.11 -14.43
N HIS A 422 -25.60 14.81 -13.76
CA HIS A 422 -27.03 14.70 -14.04
C HIS A 422 -27.42 15.16 -15.46
N GLY A 423 -26.69 16.09 -16.06
CA GLY A 423 -26.94 16.56 -17.43
C GLY A 423 -26.41 15.58 -18.49
N GLU A 424 -25.23 15.00 -18.24
CA GLU A 424 -24.54 14.09 -19.17
C GLU A 424 -25.14 12.67 -19.18
N ILE A 425 -25.68 12.21 -18.05
CA ILE A 425 -26.23 10.85 -17.91
C ILE A 425 -27.73 10.85 -18.22
N GLN A 426 -28.16 10.02 -19.16
CA GLN A 426 -29.55 9.87 -19.61
C GLN A 426 -29.97 8.39 -19.67
N GLY A 427 -31.28 8.12 -19.68
CA GLY A 427 -31.88 6.78 -19.76
C GLY A 427 -32.34 6.19 -18.43
N GLU A 428 -32.74 4.92 -18.42
CA GLU A 428 -33.23 4.21 -17.22
C GLU A 428 -32.18 4.12 -16.10
N GLY A 429 -32.62 4.13 -14.85
CA GLY A 429 -31.70 4.11 -13.70
C GLY A 429 -30.74 5.30 -13.66
N LYS A 430 -31.13 6.46 -14.23
CA LYS A 430 -30.29 7.66 -14.30
C LYS A 430 -29.74 8.06 -12.92
N GLU A 431 -30.60 8.12 -11.91
CA GLU A 431 -30.22 8.59 -10.57
C GLU A 431 -29.13 7.70 -9.95
N GLU A 432 -29.33 6.38 -10.01
CA GLU A 432 -28.36 5.40 -9.51
C GLU A 432 -27.02 5.48 -10.26
N ARG A 433 -27.06 5.64 -11.59
CA ARG A 433 -25.84 5.79 -12.40
C ARG A 433 -25.11 7.09 -12.10
N VAL A 434 -25.85 8.20 -11.90
CA VAL A 434 -25.26 9.47 -11.47
C VAL A 434 -24.61 9.34 -10.10
N GLU A 435 -25.29 8.71 -9.14
CA GLU A 435 -24.75 8.46 -7.81
C GLU A 435 -23.47 7.60 -7.87
N ALA A 436 -23.47 6.54 -8.68
CA ALA A 436 -22.31 5.69 -8.90
C ALA A 436 -21.11 6.46 -9.48
N VAL A 437 -21.33 7.31 -10.49
CA VAL A 437 -20.28 8.15 -11.10
C VAL A 437 -19.77 9.19 -10.09
N VAL A 438 -20.65 9.84 -9.34
CA VAL A 438 -20.28 10.81 -8.31
C VAL A 438 -19.46 10.16 -7.20
N LYS A 439 -19.87 8.97 -6.76
CA LYS A 439 -19.13 8.18 -5.77
C LYS A 439 -17.76 7.76 -6.29
N LEU A 440 -17.68 7.28 -7.53
CA LEU A 440 -16.42 6.92 -8.17
C LEU A 440 -15.48 8.12 -8.24
N ALA A 441 -15.95 9.29 -8.71
CA ALA A 441 -15.13 10.49 -8.82
C ALA A 441 -14.63 11.00 -7.46
N SER A 442 -15.56 11.19 -6.50
CA SER A 442 -15.26 11.69 -5.16
C SER A 442 -14.40 10.75 -4.31
N THR A 443 -14.30 9.47 -4.70
CA THR A 443 -13.46 8.50 -4.02
C THR A 443 -12.12 8.33 -4.72
N CYS A 444 -12.11 8.32 -6.06
CA CYS A 444 -11.03 7.72 -6.84
C CYS A 444 -10.28 8.69 -7.76
N CYS A 445 -10.65 9.97 -7.85
CA CYS A 445 -9.89 10.92 -8.66
C CYS A 445 -8.62 11.46 -7.97
N PHE A 446 -8.42 11.19 -6.68
CA PHE A 446 -7.27 11.69 -5.92
C PHE A 446 -5.99 10.88 -6.18
N GLN A 447 -4.83 11.54 -6.06
CA GLN A 447 -3.52 10.90 -6.22
C GLN A 447 -3.32 9.71 -5.26
N HIS A 448 -3.77 9.84 -4.01
CA HIS A 448 -3.68 8.81 -2.98
C HIS A 448 -4.99 8.05 -2.76
N SER A 449 -5.75 7.83 -3.83
CA SER A 449 -7.02 7.10 -3.77
C SER A 449 -6.87 5.67 -3.20
N PRO A 450 -7.85 5.18 -2.43
CA PRO A 450 -7.82 3.85 -1.82
C PRO A 450 -7.90 2.74 -2.87
N ALA A 451 -6.84 1.93 -3.00
CA ALA A 451 -6.70 0.97 -4.10
C ALA A 451 -7.87 -0.01 -4.21
N VAL A 452 -8.24 -0.67 -3.11
CA VAL A 452 -9.26 -1.73 -3.12
C VAL A 452 -10.66 -1.19 -3.35
N LEU A 453 -11.02 -0.07 -2.70
CA LEU A 453 -12.30 0.59 -2.94
C LEU A 453 -12.44 1.00 -4.41
N CYS A 454 -11.40 1.63 -4.95
CA CYS A 454 -11.41 2.09 -6.32
C CYS A 454 -11.41 0.93 -7.32
N GLN A 455 -10.74 -0.18 -7.04
CA GLN A 455 -10.89 -1.40 -7.82
C GLN A 455 -12.33 -1.91 -7.81
N LYS A 456 -13.00 -1.94 -6.64
CA LYS A 456 -14.39 -2.40 -6.51
C LYS A 456 -15.34 -1.49 -7.30
N LEU A 457 -15.26 -0.18 -7.09
CA LEU A 457 -16.10 0.80 -7.78
C LEU A 457 -15.85 0.80 -9.29
N MET A 458 -14.58 0.70 -9.72
CA MET A 458 -14.22 0.69 -11.13
C MET A 458 -14.65 -0.61 -11.82
N LYS A 459 -14.59 -1.77 -11.15
CA LYS A 459 -15.12 -3.03 -11.70
C LYS A 459 -16.63 -2.97 -11.91
N ALA A 460 -17.37 -2.50 -10.91
CA ALA A 460 -18.81 -2.28 -11.05
C ALA A 460 -19.13 -1.29 -12.19
N PHE A 461 -18.31 -0.25 -12.36
CA PHE A 461 -18.46 0.69 -13.47
C PHE A 461 -18.20 0.02 -14.83
N ILE A 462 -17.18 -0.85 -14.96
CA ILE A 462 -16.92 -1.63 -16.19
C ILE A 462 -18.12 -2.54 -16.51
N GLU A 463 -18.60 -3.31 -15.51
CA GLU A 463 -19.73 -4.25 -15.65
C GLU A 463 -21.00 -3.52 -16.10
N SER A 464 -21.32 -2.36 -15.50
CA SER A 464 -22.48 -1.55 -15.89
C SER A 464 -22.45 -1.06 -17.33
N LYS A 465 -21.26 -1.01 -17.95
CA LYS A 465 -21.11 -0.66 -19.36
C LYS A 465 -21.29 -1.90 -20.22
N ASP A 466 -20.89 -3.09 -19.80
CA ASP A 466 -21.08 -4.32 -20.57
C ASP A 466 -22.57 -4.68 -20.74
N ASP A 467 -23.41 -4.44 -19.72
CA ASP A 467 -24.86 -4.74 -19.73
C ASP A 467 -25.71 -3.87 -20.69
N THR A 468 -25.13 -2.84 -21.31
CA THR A 468 -25.82 -2.08 -22.39
C THR A 468 -25.78 -2.78 -23.75
N ILE A 469 -25.42 -4.07 -23.78
CA ILE A 469 -25.45 -4.95 -24.94
C ILE A 469 -26.42 -6.10 -24.66
N VAL A 470 -27.72 -5.81 -24.61
CA VAL A 470 -28.81 -6.76 -24.92
C VAL A 470 -29.89 -6.01 -25.68
#